data_AF-A0A9D9XU41-F1
#
_entry.id   AF-A0A9D9XU41-F1
#
_cell.length_a   1.000
_cell.length_b   1.000
_cell.length_c   1.000
_cell.angle_alpha   90.00
_cell.angle_beta   90.00
_cell.angle_gamma   90.00
#
_symmetry.space_group_name_H-M   'P 1'
#
loop_
_entity.id
_entity.type
_entity.pdbx_description
1 polymer ?
#
loop_
_entity_poly.entity_id
_entity_poly.type
_entity_poly.pdbx_seq_one_letter_code
_entity_poly.pdbx_strand_id
1 'polypeptide(L)'
;TDYAADKFRHAFAAMLEVLQLTPKRFTKKLFLQLLENAITTKEWICTGIYASRAKDYTNPFRTMLYETEQEMEKVVGKLSENSFVKQQQEELNKFTQQVEAVIAQYK
;
A
#
# COMPACT_ATOMS: atom_id res chain seq x y z
N THR A 1 12.78 -0.87 -30.44
CA THR A 1 12.63 -1.60 -29.16
C THR A 1 11.38 -1.08 -28.48
N ASP A 2 10.46 -1.96 -28.14
CA ASP A 2 9.22 -1.58 -27.46
C ASP A 2 9.43 -1.62 -25.95
N TYR A 3 9.78 -0.47 -25.38
CA TYR A 3 10.10 -0.34 -23.96
C TYR A 3 8.95 -0.78 -23.04
N ALA A 4 7.69 -0.56 -23.44
CA ALA A 4 6.55 -0.95 -22.62
C ALA A 4 6.43 -2.47 -22.52
N ALA A 5 6.59 -3.16 -23.66
CA ALA A 5 6.61 -4.62 -23.70
C ALA A 5 7.79 -5.21 -22.90
N ASP A 6 8.98 -4.62 -23.02
CA ASP A 6 10.17 -5.09 -22.31
C ASP A 6 10.04 -4.86 -20.79
N LYS A 7 9.49 -3.72 -20.36
CA LYS A 7 9.18 -3.44 -18.95
C LYS A 7 8.18 -4.44 -18.38
N PHE A 8 7.13 -4.79 -19.13
CA PHE A 8 6.17 -5.81 -18.72
C PHE A 8 6.81 -7.18 -18.56
N ARG A 9 7.60 -7.63 -19.55
CA ARG A 9 8.31 -8.92 -19.49
C ARG A 9 9.24 -8.98 -18.30
N HIS A 10 9.98 -7.90 -18.03
CA HIS A 10 10.87 -7.83 -16.87
C HIS A 10 10.09 -7.89 -15.56
N ALA A 11 9.01 -7.12 -15.41
CA ALA A 11 8.18 -7.15 -14.21
C ALA A 11 7.58 -8.55 -13.97
N PHE A 12 7.11 -9.22 -15.03
CA PHE A 12 6.59 -10.59 -14.94
C PHE A 12 7.68 -11.59 -14.55
N ALA A 13 8.88 -11.49 -15.13
CA ALA A 13 10.01 -12.34 -14.78
C ALA A 13 10.44 -12.15 -13.32
N ALA A 14 10.56 -10.91 -12.86
CA ALA A 14 10.91 -10.59 -11.47
C ALA A 14 9.85 -11.13 -10.48
N MET A 15 8.56 -11.02 -10.81
CA MET A 15 7.49 -11.60 -10.00
C MET A 15 7.64 -13.12 -9.89
N LEU A 16 7.90 -13.81 -11.01
CA LEU A 16 8.11 -15.26 -11.00
C LEU A 16 9.33 -15.66 -10.17
N GLU A 17 10.42 -14.89 -10.24
CA GLU A 17 11.63 -15.11 -9.45
C GLU A 17 11.37 -14.97 -7.95
N VAL A 18 10.71 -13.89 -7.53
CA VAL A 18 10.34 -13.65 -6.12
C VAL A 18 9.43 -14.76 -5.59
N LEU A 19 8.48 -15.22 -6.40
CA LEU A 19 7.58 -16.31 -6.05
C LEU A 19 8.22 -17.70 -6.19
N GLN A 20 9.44 -17.80 -6.73
CA GLN A 20 10.13 -19.05 -7.06
C GLN A 20 9.31 -19.98 -7.96
N LEU A 21 8.64 -19.40 -8.96
CA LEU A 21 7.76 -20.09 -9.88
C LEU A 21 8.33 -20.14 -11.29
N THR A 22 8.03 -21.23 -11.99
CA THR A 22 8.25 -21.30 -13.44
C THR A 22 7.02 -20.78 -14.19
N PRO A 23 7.17 -20.21 -15.39
CA PRO A 23 6.03 -19.73 -16.19
C PRO A 23 4.93 -20.78 -16.40
N LYS A 24 5.31 -22.07 -16.50
CA LYS A 24 4.38 -23.19 -16.66
C LYS A 24 3.46 -23.42 -15.45
N ARG A 25 3.89 -22.99 -14.27
CA ARG A 25 3.10 -23.10 -13.02
C ARG A 25 2.22 -21.88 -12.77
N PHE A 26 2.32 -20.85 -13.61
CA PHE A 26 1.48 -19.68 -13.51
C PHE A 26 0.07 -20.02 -14.02
N THR A 27 -0.89 -20.08 -13.09
CA THR A 27 -2.28 -20.45 -13.39
C THR A 27 -3.22 -19.29 -13.12
N LYS A 28 -4.41 -19.35 -13.73
CA LYS A 28 -5.51 -18.40 -13.46
C LYS A 28 -5.80 -18.28 -11.96
N LYS A 29 -5.86 -19.42 -11.25
CA LYS A 29 -6.09 -19.46 -9.79
C LYS A 29 -5.02 -18.67 -9.03
N LEU A 30 -3.75 -18.93 -9.34
CA LEU A 30 -2.64 -18.22 -8.71
C LEU A 30 -2.69 -16.73 -9.01
N PHE A 31 -3.00 -16.34 -10.25
CA PHE A 31 -3.12 -14.93 -10.62
C PHE A 31 -4.18 -14.21 -9.78
N LEU A 32 -5.37 -14.80 -9.60
CA LEU A 32 -6.41 -14.23 -8.75
C LEU A 32 -5.95 -14.11 -7.28
N GLN A 33 -5.27 -15.13 -6.75
CA GLN A 33 -4.70 -15.07 -5.40
C GLN A 33 -3.64 -13.96 -5.25
N LEU A 34 -2.81 -13.74 -6.27
CA LEU A 34 -1.82 -12.66 -6.26
C LEU A 34 -2.47 -11.27 -6.27
N LEU A 35 -3.59 -11.12 -6.97
CA LEU A 35 -4.36 -9.88 -6.95
C LEU A 35 -4.97 -9.59 -5.58
N GLU A 36 -5.54 -10.60 -4.93
CA GLU A 36 -6.04 -10.49 -3.55
C GLU A 36 -4.90 -10.13 -2.57
N ASN A 37 -3.77 -10.85 -2.67
CA ASN A 37 -2.59 -10.55 -1.85
C ASN A 37 -2.04 -9.13 -2.08
N ALA A 38 -2.13 -8.61 -3.31
CA ALA A 38 -1.71 -7.25 -3.61
C ALA A 38 -2.57 -6.20 -2.89
N ILE A 39 -3.89 -6.43 -2.78
CA ILE A 39 -4.79 -5.59 -1.97
C ILE A 39 -4.36 -5.64 -0.50
N THR A 40 -4.25 -6.84 0.07
CA THR A 40 -3.86 -7.00 1.49
C THR A 40 -2.50 -6.36 1.79
N THR A 41 -1.53 -6.48 0.88
CA THR A 41 -0.22 -5.85 1.04
C THR A 41 -0.33 -4.34 1.05
N LYS A 42 -1.16 -3.76 0.17
CA LYS A 42 -1.38 -2.31 0.12
C LYS A 42 -2.10 -1.79 1.36
N GLU A 43 -3.08 -2.53 1.86
CA GLU A 43 -3.77 -2.23 3.13
C GLU A 43 -2.81 -2.24 4.32
N TRP A 44 -1.93 -3.25 4.38
CA TRP A 44 -0.90 -3.34 5.41
C TRP A 44 0.05 -2.14 5.38
N ILE A 45 0.49 -1.72 4.18
CA ILE A 45 1.33 -0.52 4.01
C ILE A 45 0.59 0.73 4.50
N CYS A 46 -0.66 0.94 4.08
CA CYS A 46 -1.45 2.12 4.45
C CYS A 46 -1.68 2.17 5.97
N THR A 47 -1.97 1.02 6.59
CA THR A 47 -2.09 0.89 8.05
C THR A 47 -0.77 1.21 8.75
N GLY A 48 0.36 0.74 8.21
CA GLY A 48 1.69 1.06 8.72
C GLY A 48 2.02 2.55 8.65
N ILE A 49 1.64 3.23 7.57
CA ILE A 49 1.79 4.68 7.42
C ILE A 49 0.99 5.43 8.50
N TYR A 50 -0.28 5.05 8.67
CA TYR A 50 -1.13 5.62 9.71
C TYR A 50 -0.55 5.38 11.11
N ALA A 51 -0.20 4.13 11.42
CA ALA A 51 0.36 3.76 12.73
C ALA A 51 1.67 4.48 13.01
N SER A 52 2.53 4.66 11.99
CA SER A 52 3.77 5.42 12.14
C SER A 52 3.51 6.88 12.50
N ARG A 53 2.47 7.50 11.94
CA ARG A 53 2.08 8.88 12.26
C ARG A 53 1.36 8.99 13.60
N ALA A 54 0.55 8.00 13.95
CA ALA A 54 -0.12 7.95 15.25
C ALA A 54 0.87 7.90 16.42
N LYS A 55 2.07 7.33 16.22
CA LYS A 55 3.14 7.32 17.23
C LYS A 55 3.61 8.70 17.64
N ASP A 56 3.44 9.72 16.81
CA ASP A 56 3.81 11.09 17.18
C ASP A 56 2.91 11.63 18.30
N TYR A 57 1.70 11.10 18.43
CA TYR A 57 0.70 11.49 19.44
C TYR A 57 0.67 10.57 20.65
N THR A 58 1.06 9.30 20.50
CA THR A 58 0.95 8.30 21.58
C THR A 58 2.26 8.03 22.31
N ASN A 59 3.40 8.43 21.76
CA ASN A 59 4.71 8.17 22.36
C ASN A 59 5.01 9.19 23.48
N PRO A 60 5.15 8.76 24.75
CA PRO A 60 5.41 9.66 25.88
C PRO A 60 6.67 10.53 25.72
N PHE A 61 7.70 10.02 25.05
CA PHE A 61 8.93 10.78 24.80
C PHE A 61 8.73 11.89 23.77
N ARG A 62 7.78 11.73 22.85
CA ARG A 62 7.47 12.72 21.81
C ARG A 62 6.50 13.77 22.35
N THR A 63 5.53 13.36 23.16
CA THR A 63 4.53 14.26 23.75
C THR A 63 5.12 15.13 24.86
N MET A 64 6.12 14.66 25.61
CA MET A 64 6.78 15.43 26.68
C MET A 64 7.48 16.71 26.20
N LEU A 65 7.73 16.86 24.89
CA LEU A 65 8.34 18.06 24.32
C LEU A 65 7.37 19.23 24.15
N TYR A 66 6.06 18.99 24.34
CA TYR A 66 5.01 19.99 24.15
C TYR A 66 4.26 20.20 25.45
N GLU A 67 3.89 21.44 25.75
CA GLU A 67 3.13 21.77 26.96
C GLU A 67 1.64 21.43 26.79
N THR A 68 1.12 21.46 25.56
CA THR A 68 -0.29 21.18 25.24
C THR A 68 -0.45 20.41 23.94
N GLU A 69 -1.57 19.70 23.79
CA GLU A 69 -1.93 19.06 22.52
C GLU A 69 -2.07 20.08 21.39
N GLN A 70 -2.54 21.30 21.66
CA GLN A 70 -2.66 22.34 20.63
C GLN A 70 -1.30 22.82 20.10
N GLU A 71 -0.29 22.89 20.97
CA GLU A 71 1.08 23.20 20.55
C GLU A 71 1.65 22.06 19.68
N MET A 72 1.46 20.82 20.12
CA MET A 72 1.86 19.65 19.35
C MET A 72 1.19 19.60 17.96
N GLU A 73 -0.12 19.85 17.89
CA GLU A 73 -0.86 19.89 16.62
C GLU A 73 -0.39 21.01 15.69
N LYS A 74 0.04 22.17 16.23
CA LYS A 74 0.63 23.25 15.42
C LYS A 74 1.99 22.89 14.84
N VAL A 75 2.80 22.12 15.56
CA VAL A 75 4.16 21.75 15.14
C VAL A 75 4.16 20.52 14.24
N VAL A 76 3.46 19.47 14.64
CA VAL A 76 3.45 18.16 13.95
C VAL A 76 2.33 18.07 12.90
N GLY A 77 1.29 18.91 13.03
CA GLY A 77 0.09 18.86 12.20
C GLY A 77 -0.88 17.79 12.67
N LYS A 78 -2.18 18.07 12.57
CA LYS A 78 -3.25 17.14 12.97
C LYS A 78 -3.14 15.81 12.24
N LEU A 79 -3.19 14.71 12.99
CA LEU A 79 -3.17 13.36 12.42
C LEU A 79 -4.34 13.15 11.42
N SER A 80 -5.52 13.69 11.74
CA SER A 80 -6.73 13.62 10.91
C SER A 80 -6.65 14.47 9.63
N GLU A 81 -5.72 15.42 9.55
CA GLU A 81 -5.51 16.29 8.39
C GLU A 81 -4.23 15.98 7.63
N ASN A 82 -3.52 14.91 8.02
CA ASN A 82 -2.30 14.52 7.35
C ASN A 82 -2.57 14.19 5.87
N SER A 83 -2.11 15.06 4.99
CA SER A 83 -2.35 14.99 3.55
C SER A 83 -1.82 13.69 2.94
N PHE A 84 -0.69 13.20 3.43
CA PHE A 84 -0.09 11.94 2.98
C PHE A 84 -0.95 10.73 3.38
N VAL A 85 -1.42 10.66 4.62
CA VAL A 85 -2.33 9.58 5.08
C VAL A 85 -3.61 9.56 4.25
N LYS A 86 -4.23 10.73 4.02
CA LYS A 86 -5.44 10.85 3.19
C LYS A 86 -5.19 10.40 1.75
N GLN A 87 -4.10 10.87 1.15
CA GLN A 87 -3.70 10.47 -0.20
C GLN A 87 -3.53 8.96 -0.31
N GLN A 88 -2.85 8.32 0.64
CA GLN A 88 -2.62 6.88 0.63
C GLN A 88 -3.93 6.09 0.79
N GLN A 89 -4.87 6.58 1.59
CA GLN A 89 -6.19 5.97 1.72
C GLN A 89 -7.01 6.07 0.42
N GLU A 90 -6.96 7.21 -0.26
CA GLU A 90 -7.62 7.38 -1.56
C GLU A 90 -6.99 6.49 -2.65
N GLU A 91 -5.66 6.41 -2.68
CA GLU A 91 -4.92 5.54 -3.59
C GLU A 91 -5.20 4.05 -3.31
N LEU A 92 -5.38 3.67 -2.05
CA LEU A 92 -5.80 2.32 -1.66
C LEU A 92 -7.20 2.03 -2.20
N ASN A 93 -8.18 2.90 -1.94
CA ASN A 93 -9.55 2.72 -2.41
C ASN A 93 -9.64 2.58 -3.94
N LYS A 94 -8.96 3.46 -4.69
CA LYS A 94 -8.91 3.40 -6.16
C LYS A 94 -8.28 2.10 -6.64
N PHE A 95 -7.20 1.66 -6.00
CA PHE A 95 -6.51 0.43 -6.35
C PHE A 95 -7.37 -0.81 -6.08
N THR A 96 -8.01 -0.88 -4.91
CA THR A 96 -8.92 -1.98 -4.57
C THR A 96 -10.03 -2.09 -5.60
N GLN A 97 -10.69 -0.99 -5.96
CA GLN A 97 -11.73 -0.99 -6.99
C GLN A 97 -11.23 -1.50 -8.35
N GLN A 98 -10.03 -1.07 -8.77
CA GLN A 98 -9.44 -1.52 -10.03
C GLN A 98 -9.12 -3.02 -10.01
N VAL A 99 -8.54 -3.51 -8.91
CA VAL A 99 -8.17 -4.91 -8.77
C VAL A 99 -9.41 -5.81 -8.66
N GLU A 100 -10.43 -5.39 -7.91
CA GLU A 100 -11.70 -6.11 -7.81
C GLU A 100 -12.41 -6.21 -9.16
N ALA A 101 -12.39 -5.15 -9.97
CA ALA A 101 -12.93 -5.19 -11.32
C ALA A 101 -12.20 -6.23 -12.20
N VAL A 102 -10.87 -6.31 -12.09
CA VAL A 102 -10.08 -7.35 -12.78
C VAL A 102 -10.43 -8.73 -12.22
N ILE A 103 -10.48 -8.94 -10.91
CA ILE A 103 -10.86 -10.23 -10.31
C ILE A 103 -12.24 -10.67 -10.80
N ALA A 104 -13.21 -9.75 -10.88
CA ALA A 104 -14.56 -10.04 -11.36
C ALA A 104 -14.58 -10.45 -12.84
N GLN A 105 -13.77 -9.81 -13.69
CA GLN A 105 -13.66 -10.15 -15.11
C GLN A 105 -13.07 -11.56 -15.32
N TYR A 106 -12.16 -11.97 -14.44
CA TYR A 106 -11.47 -13.25 -14.52
C TYR A 106 -11.97 -14.25 -13.48
N LYS A 107 -13.13 -14.05 -12.85
CA LYS A 107 -13.76 -15.09 -12.02
C LYS A 107 -14.42 -16.09 -12.96
#